data_AF-A0A2K9EKT6-F1
#
_entry.id   AF-A0A2K9EKT6-F1
#
_cell.length_a   1.000
_cell.length_b   1.000
_cell.length_c   1.000
_cell.angle_alpha   90.00
_cell.angle_beta   90.00
_cell.angle_gamma   90.00
#
_symmetry.space_group_name_H-M   'P 1'
#
loop_
_entity.id
_entity.type
_entity.pdbx_description
1 polymer ?
#
loop_
_entity_poly.entity_id
_entity_poly.type
_entity_poly.pdbx_seq_one_letter_code
_entity_poly.pdbx_strand_id
1 'polypeptide(L)'
;MRFIKASRHPFTDTARKRAALARKQKAERDALPLFAAEIAAGQRSPDDVMQARAERWAASEARRRQWRAERWRQARREIDAMPKNMRRKVRAAWDGAPYPADPVYLLDFLHELRVGRRSMDALPFTPKPVNARGHSISIGGLP
;
A
#
# COMPACT_ATOMS: atom_id res chain seq x y z
N MET A 1 -18.38 -4.29 -4.71
CA MET A 1 -17.24 -4.22 -3.77
C MET A 1 -16.09 -3.44 -4.39
N ARG A 2 -15.98 -2.18 -3.98
CA ARG A 2 -14.97 -1.20 -4.36
C ARG A 2 -13.58 -1.71 -3.99
N PHE A 3 -12.62 -1.54 -4.89
CA PHE A 3 -11.21 -1.82 -4.66
C PHE A 3 -10.34 -0.83 -5.41
N ILE A 4 -9.18 -0.47 -4.85
CA ILE A 4 -8.17 0.30 -5.55
C ILE A 4 -7.07 -0.62 -6.06
N LYS A 5 -6.79 -0.52 -7.36
CA LYS A 5 -5.68 -1.23 -8.02
C LYS A 5 -4.36 -0.73 -7.44
N ALA A 6 -3.45 -1.66 -7.14
CA ALA A 6 -2.09 -1.30 -6.75
C ALA A 6 -1.38 -0.62 -7.94
N SER A 7 -0.88 0.61 -7.73
CA SER A 7 -0.08 1.30 -8.73
C SER A 7 1.27 0.58 -8.94
N ARG A 8 1.83 0.75 -10.13
CA ARG A 8 3.13 0.21 -10.51
C ARG A 8 4.06 1.37 -10.82
N HIS A 9 5.23 1.35 -10.22
CA HIS A 9 6.24 2.38 -10.44
C HIS A 9 7.57 1.65 -10.65
N PRO A 10 8.11 1.62 -11.87
CA PRO A 10 9.39 0.95 -12.11
C PRO A 10 10.50 1.64 -11.33
N PHE A 11 11.52 0.88 -10.94
CA PHE A 11 12.73 1.48 -10.41
C PHE A 11 13.48 2.19 -11.54
N THR A 12 13.57 3.51 -11.46
CA THR A 12 14.38 4.29 -12.41
C THR A 12 15.73 4.59 -11.80
N ASP A 13 16.82 4.15 -12.41
CA ASP A 13 18.14 4.67 -12.09
C ASP A 13 18.22 6.14 -12.56
N THR A 14 18.66 7.03 -11.67
CA THR A 14 18.69 8.46 -11.95
C THR A 14 20.00 9.05 -11.46
N ALA A 15 20.47 10.10 -12.13
CA ALA A 15 21.65 10.86 -11.70
C ALA A 15 21.56 11.27 -10.22
N ARG A 16 20.38 11.65 -9.73
CA ARG A 16 20.14 11.98 -8.32
C ARG A 16 20.40 10.80 -7.37
N LYS A 17 19.99 9.58 -7.72
CA LYS A 17 20.24 8.36 -6.93
C LYS A 17 21.72 7.99 -6.90
N ARG A 18 22.41 8.14 -8.04
CA ARG A 18 23.87 7.92 -8.14
C ARG A 18 24.65 8.95 -7.33
N ALA A 19 24.30 10.23 -7.44
CA ALA A 19 24.93 11.29 -6.65
C ALA A 19 24.70 11.11 -5.14
N ALA A 20 23.51 10.64 -4.73
CA ALA A 20 23.26 10.30 -3.33
C ALA A 20 24.12 9.13 -2.83
N LEU A 21 24.36 8.12 -3.67
CA LEU A 21 25.28 7.03 -3.36
C LEU A 21 26.71 7.54 -3.21
N ALA A 22 27.19 8.37 -4.14
CA ALA A 22 28.54 8.94 -4.08
C ALA A 22 28.74 9.76 -2.80
N ARG A 23 27.75 10.58 -2.40
CA ARG A 23 27.80 11.31 -1.12
C ARG A 23 27.85 10.39 0.08
N LYS A 24 27.06 9.31 0.10
CA LYS A 24 27.09 8.29 1.15
C LYS A 24 28.48 7.64 1.25
N GLN A 25 29.02 7.20 0.11
CA GLN A 25 30.33 6.54 0.05
C GLN A 25 31.47 7.47 0.47
N LYS A 26 31.38 8.76 0.11
CA LYS A 26 32.32 9.78 0.59
C LYS A 26 32.22 9.93 2.12
N ALA A 27 31.01 10.11 2.65
CA ALA A 27 30.80 10.25 4.09
C ALA A 27 31.30 9.03 4.88
N GLU A 28 31.19 7.82 4.35
CA GLU A 28 31.74 6.61 4.97
C GLU A 28 33.27 6.63 5.06
N ARG A 29 33.97 7.12 4.02
CA ARG A 29 35.44 7.27 4.04
C ARG A 29 35.90 8.40 4.95
N ASP A 30 35.19 9.53 4.91
CA ASP A 30 35.48 10.70 5.72
C ASP A 30 35.27 10.41 7.23
N ALA A 31 34.37 9.48 7.57
CA ALA A 31 34.12 9.07 8.95
C ALA A 31 35.26 8.27 9.58
N LEU A 32 36.06 7.56 8.77
CA LEU A 32 37.19 6.73 9.22
C LEU A 32 38.41 6.97 8.32
N PRO A 33 39.08 8.14 8.43
CA PRO A 33 40.13 8.55 7.50
C PRO A 33 41.32 7.59 7.42
N LEU A 34 41.71 6.99 8.56
CA LEU A 34 42.81 6.01 8.62
C LEU A 34 42.52 4.73 7.83
N PHE A 35 41.24 4.42 7.57
CA PHE A 35 40.79 3.26 6.82
C PHE A 35 40.14 3.63 5.48
N ALA A 36 40.33 4.87 5.01
CA ALA A 36 39.60 5.39 3.86
C ALA A 36 39.89 4.59 2.57
N ALA A 37 41.11 4.09 2.40
CA ALA A 37 41.53 3.29 1.25
C ALA A 37 40.88 1.90 1.27
N GLU A 38 40.88 1.25 2.44
CA GLU A 38 40.25 -0.05 2.67
C GLU A 38 38.73 0.04 2.49
N ILE A 39 38.10 1.09 3.01
CA ILE A 39 36.67 1.36 2.83
C ILE A 39 36.36 1.60 1.35
N ALA A 40 37.17 2.39 0.65
CA ALA A 40 37.01 2.61 -0.79
C ALA A 40 37.09 1.30 -1.58
N ALA A 41 38.06 0.43 -1.25
CA ALA A 41 38.23 -0.87 -1.89
C ALA A 41 37.03 -1.81 -1.65
N GLY A 42 36.40 -1.72 -0.49
CA GLY A 42 35.18 -2.49 -0.17
C GLY A 42 33.87 -1.89 -0.72
N GLN A 43 33.89 -0.67 -1.24
CA GLN A 43 32.69 -0.01 -1.77
C GLN A 43 32.32 -0.56 -3.15
N ARG A 44 31.09 -1.04 -3.26
CA ARG A 44 30.52 -1.50 -4.54
C ARG A 44 30.42 -0.38 -5.57
N SER A 45 30.52 -0.75 -6.84
CA SER A 45 30.35 0.19 -7.95
C SER A 45 28.94 0.78 -7.97
N PRO A 46 28.75 2.00 -8.50
CA PRO A 46 27.43 2.60 -8.64
C PRO A 46 26.44 1.71 -9.42
N ASP A 47 26.90 1.05 -10.49
CA ASP A 47 26.07 0.19 -11.31
C ASP A 47 25.60 -1.05 -10.52
N ASP A 48 26.49 -1.71 -9.78
CA ASP A 48 26.13 -2.86 -8.94
C ASP A 48 25.11 -2.48 -7.87
N VAL A 49 25.28 -1.30 -7.26
CA VAL A 49 24.35 -0.82 -6.24
C VAL A 49 22.99 -0.48 -6.84
N MET A 50 22.95 0.13 -8.03
CA MET A 50 21.68 0.45 -8.69
C MET A 50 20.95 -0.81 -9.15
N GLN A 51 21.68 -1.80 -9.69
CA GLN A 51 21.14 -3.09 -10.08
C GLN A 51 20.56 -3.83 -8.86
N ALA A 52 21.33 -3.95 -7.77
CA ALA A 52 20.84 -4.57 -6.53
C ALA A 52 19.62 -3.84 -5.94
N ARG A 53 19.53 -2.50 -6.10
CA ARG A 53 18.34 -1.74 -5.69
C ARG A 53 17.14 -2.02 -6.59
N ALA A 54 17.34 -2.16 -7.90
CA ALA A 54 16.28 -2.52 -8.84
C ALA A 54 15.69 -3.90 -8.54
N GLU A 55 16.54 -4.89 -8.28
CA GLU A 55 16.12 -6.25 -7.88
C GLU A 55 15.33 -6.24 -6.58
N ARG A 56 15.85 -5.57 -5.54
CA ARG A 56 15.14 -5.41 -4.26
C ARG A 56 13.81 -4.70 -4.43
N TRP A 57 13.74 -3.68 -5.30
CA TRP A 57 12.50 -2.98 -5.61
C TRP A 57 11.49 -3.93 -6.24
N ALA A 58 11.88 -4.69 -7.27
CA ALA A 58 11.01 -5.65 -7.93
C ALA A 58 10.49 -6.72 -6.97
N ALA A 59 11.37 -7.29 -6.12
CA ALA A 59 11.00 -8.26 -5.10
C ALA A 59 10.02 -7.67 -4.06
N SER A 60 10.27 -6.44 -3.62
CA SER A 60 9.38 -5.72 -2.68
C SER A 60 8.01 -5.42 -3.31
N GLU A 61 7.98 -4.99 -4.57
CA GLU A 61 6.73 -4.74 -5.30
C GLU A 61 5.92 -6.03 -5.45
N ALA A 62 6.56 -7.14 -5.84
CA ALA A 62 5.92 -8.45 -5.93
C ALA A 62 5.35 -8.90 -4.57
N ARG A 63 6.14 -8.80 -3.50
CA ARG A 63 5.71 -9.15 -2.13
C ARG A 63 4.52 -8.31 -1.68
N ARG A 64 4.57 -6.99 -1.89
CA ARG A 64 3.47 -6.07 -1.52
C ARG A 64 2.19 -6.39 -2.28
N ARG A 65 2.29 -6.74 -3.57
CA ARG A 65 1.15 -7.14 -4.39
C ARG A 65 0.54 -8.44 -3.91
N GLN A 66 1.36 -9.44 -3.63
CA GLN A 66 0.91 -10.73 -3.12
C GLN A 66 0.19 -10.56 -1.78
N TRP A 67 0.82 -9.87 -0.83
CA TRP A 67 0.21 -9.56 0.47
C TRP A 67 -1.14 -8.83 0.30
N ARG A 68 -1.21 -7.83 -0.57
CA ARG A 68 -2.47 -7.10 -0.84
C ARG A 68 -3.54 -8.03 -1.41
N ALA A 69 -3.19 -8.91 -2.34
CA ALA A 69 -4.12 -9.87 -2.92
C ALA A 69 -4.62 -10.87 -1.86
N GLU A 70 -3.74 -11.35 -0.98
CA GLU A 70 -4.10 -12.22 0.13
C GLU A 70 -5.08 -11.56 1.09
N ARG A 71 -4.85 -10.28 1.47
CA ARG A 71 -5.76 -9.52 2.32
C ARG A 71 -7.13 -9.30 1.68
N TRP A 72 -7.18 -9.07 0.36
CA TRP A 72 -8.46 -9.04 -0.36
C TRP A 72 -9.19 -10.38 -0.34
N ARG A 73 -8.48 -11.49 -0.58
CA ARG A 73 -9.08 -12.82 -0.52
C ARG A 73 -9.58 -13.13 0.89
N GLN A 74 -8.82 -12.76 1.92
CA GLN A 74 -9.21 -12.87 3.33
C GLN A 74 -10.52 -12.12 3.59
N ALA A 75 -10.56 -10.82 3.28
CA ALA A 75 -11.76 -10.00 3.52
C ALA A 75 -13.00 -10.55 2.80
N ARG A 76 -12.82 -11.02 1.55
CA ARG A 76 -13.91 -11.65 0.79
C ARG A 76 -14.40 -12.93 1.46
N ARG A 77 -13.49 -13.81 1.92
CA ARG A 77 -13.87 -15.02 2.67
C ARG A 77 -14.63 -14.70 3.95
N GLU A 78 -14.18 -13.70 4.72
CA GLU A 78 -14.87 -13.28 5.94
C GLU A 78 -16.30 -12.78 5.64
N ILE A 79 -16.47 -11.97 4.60
CA ILE A 79 -17.78 -11.51 4.13
C ILE A 79 -18.65 -12.67 3.62
N ASP A 80 -18.05 -13.60 2.88
CA ASP A 80 -18.75 -14.75 2.31
C ASP A 80 -19.13 -15.82 3.34
N ALA A 81 -18.51 -15.81 4.53
CA ALA A 81 -18.93 -16.61 5.67
C ALA A 81 -20.16 -16.02 6.40
N MET A 82 -20.52 -14.75 6.17
CA MET A 82 -21.66 -14.10 6.82
C MET A 82 -23.01 -14.55 6.23
N PRO A 83 -24.11 -14.49 7.01
CA PRO A 83 -25.47 -14.66 6.50
C PRO A 83 -25.77 -13.71 5.33
N LYS A 84 -26.55 -14.17 4.35
CA LYS A 84 -26.82 -13.47 3.08
C LYS A 84 -27.23 -12.00 3.26
N ASN A 85 -28.11 -11.72 4.23
CA ASN A 85 -28.58 -10.36 4.50
C ASN A 85 -27.46 -9.47 5.05
N MET A 86 -26.67 -9.98 6.01
CA MET A 86 -25.53 -9.26 6.58
C MET A 86 -24.45 -8.99 5.51
N ARG A 87 -24.15 -10.00 4.69
CA ARG A 87 -23.22 -9.89 3.55
C ARG A 87 -23.61 -8.75 2.62
N ARG A 88 -24.89 -8.63 2.27
CA ARG A 88 -25.41 -7.56 1.41
C ARG A 88 -25.24 -6.19 2.09
N LYS A 89 -25.62 -6.06 3.37
CA LYS A 89 -25.47 -4.82 4.15
C LYS A 89 -23.99 -4.38 4.20
N VAL A 90 -23.09 -5.28 4.54
CA VAL A 90 -21.64 -5.01 4.66
C VAL A 90 -21.04 -4.57 3.32
N ARG A 91 -21.38 -5.25 2.22
CA ARG A 91 -20.90 -4.87 0.88
C ARG A 91 -21.39 -3.48 0.47
N ALA A 92 -22.67 -3.15 0.72
CA ALA A 92 -23.23 -1.84 0.43
C ALA A 92 -22.58 -0.73 1.28
N ALA A 93 -22.38 -0.98 2.58
CA ALA A 93 -21.71 -0.04 3.48
C ALA A 93 -20.26 0.21 3.02
N TRP A 94 -19.51 -0.83 2.67
CA TRP A 94 -18.14 -0.70 2.16
C TRP A 94 -18.08 0.10 0.85
N ASP A 95 -19.01 -0.16 -0.08
CA ASP A 95 -19.07 0.51 -1.37
C ASP A 95 -19.35 2.01 -1.22
N GLY A 96 -20.05 2.40 -0.15
CA GLY A 96 -20.31 3.80 0.18
C GLY A 96 -19.43 4.42 1.27
N ALA A 97 -18.42 3.70 1.77
CA ALA A 97 -17.62 4.15 2.90
C ALA A 97 -16.62 5.25 2.49
N PRO A 98 -16.39 6.27 3.33
CA PRO A 98 -15.43 7.35 3.05
C PRO A 98 -13.96 6.91 3.11
N TYR A 99 -13.70 5.63 3.40
CA TYR A 99 -12.36 5.08 3.49
C TYR A 99 -11.78 4.79 2.11
N PRO A 100 -10.44 4.75 1.95
CA PRO A 100 -9.82 4.22 0.74
C PRO A 100 -10.27 2.78 0.50
N ALA A 101 -10.45 2.41 -0.77
CA ALA A 101 -10.86 1.08 -1.16
C ALA A 101 -9.69 0.08 -1.05
N ASP A 102 -9.14 -0.04 0.15
CA ASP A 102 -7.93 -0.76 0.50
C ASP A 102 -8.28 -1.92 1.45
N PRO A 103 -7.67 -3.12 1.28
CA PRO A 103 -8.07 -4.28 2.05
C PRO A 103 -7.78 -4.16 3.55
N VAL A 104 -6.83 -3.33 3.97
CA VAL A 104 -6.54 -3.11 5.39
C VAL A 104 -7.72 -2.43 6.07
N TYR A 105 -8.25 -1.37 5.48
CA TYR A 105 -9.42 -0.66 6.01
C TYR A 105 -10.66 -1.55 5.99
N LEU A 106 -10.83 -2.40 4.97
CA LEU A 106 -11.93 -3.37 4.96
C LEU A 106 -11.78 -4.40 6.08
N LEU A 107 -10.59 -4.98 6.27
CA LEU A 107 -10.36 -5.97 7.32
C LEU A 107 -10.53 -5.36 8.72
N ASP A 108 -10.11 -4.13 8.92
CA ASP A 108 -10.32 -3.40 10.18
C ASP A 108 -11.82 -3.13 10.40
N PHE A 109 -12.54 -2.68 9.38
CA PHE A 109 -13.99 -2.54 9.42
C PHE A 109 -14.70 -3.86 9.78
N LEU A 110 -14.30 -4.99 9.17
CA LEU A 110 -14.85 -6.31 9.48
C LEU A 110 -14.49 -6.76 10.89
N HIS A 111 -13.27 -6.47 11.35
CA HIS A 111 -12.82 -6.76 12.70
C HIS A 111 -13.64 -5.98 13.74
N GLU A 112 -13.87 -4.69 13.53
CA GLU A 112 -14.69 -3.85 14.41
C GLU A 112 -16.14 -4.33 14.51
N LEU A 113 -16.72 -4.78 13.39
CA LEU A 113 -18.04 -5.42 13.39
C LEU A 113 -18.04 -6.71 14.21
N ARG A 114 -17.00 -7.54 14.04
CA ARG A 114 -16.88 -8.82 14.76
C ARG A 114 -16.73 -8.64 16.26
N VAL A 115 -15.97 -7.64 16.72
CA VAL A 115 -15.76 -7.37 18.15
C VAL A 115 -16.84 -6.46 18.74
N GLY A 116 -17.86 -6.08 17.97
CA GLY A 116 -18.97 -5.24 18.43
C GLY A 116 -18.60 -3.78 18.67
N ARG A 117 -17.40 -3.34 18.28
CA ARG A 117 -17.01 -1.91 18.33
C ARG A 117 -17.79 -1.07 17.34
N ARG A 118 -18.28 -1.69 16.27
CA ARG A 118 -19.11 -1.06 15.24
C ARG A 118 -20.39 -1.86 15.03
N SER A 119 -21.52 -1.16 14.90
CA SER A 119 -22.80 -1.75 14.50
C SER A 119 -23.14 -1.35 13.07
N MET A 120 -23.77 -2.27 12.33
CA MET A 120 -24.27 -1.98 10.98
C MET A 120 -25.49 -1.06 10.98
N ASP A 121 -26.21 -0.97 12.09
CA ASP A 121 -27.41 -0.13 12.20
C ASP A 121 -27.06 1.30 12.69
N ALA A 122 -25.84 1.51 13.17
CA ALA A 122 -25.33 2.80 13.64
C ALA A 122 -23.90 3.05 13.10
N LEU A 123 -23.77 3.06 11.77
CA LEU A 123 -22.49 3.36 11.13
C LEU A 123 -22.08 4.81 11.40
N PRO A 124 -20.78 5.10 11.62
CA PRO A 124 -20.28 6.46 11.84
C PRO A 124 -20.24 7.30 10.56
N PHE A 125 -20.83 6.79 9.47
CA PHE A 125 -20.93 7.46 8.18
C PHE A 125 -22.20 7.01 7.47
N THR A 126 -22.73 7.88 6.62
CA THR A 126 -23.82 7.53 5.70
C THR A 126 -23.22 6.97 4.41
N PRO A 127 -23.50 5.70 4.03
CA PRO A 127 -23.01 5.14 2.77
C PRO A 127 -23.50 5.98 1.58
N LYS A 128 -22.56 6.47 0.76
CA LYS A 128 -22.85 7.28 -0.44
C LYS A 128 -21.89 6.93 -1.58
N PRO A 129 -22.22 7.18 -2.85
CA PRO A 129 -21.30 6.92 -3.95
C PRO A 129 -19.95 7.62 -3.77
N VAL A 130 -18.86 6.84 -3.76
CA VAL A 130 -17.48 7.31 -3.58
C VAL A 130 -16.54 6.68 -4.61
N ASN A 131 -15.48 7.40 -4.96
CA ASN A 131 -14.42 6.86 -5.80
C ASN A 131 -13.52 5.87 -5.02
N ALA A 132 -12.56 5.24 -5.69
CA ALA A 132 -11.66 4.27 -5.04
C ALA A 132 -10.78 4.84 -3.91
N ARG A 133 -10.64 6.17 -3.80
CA ARG A 133 -9.92 6.84 -2.71
C ARG A 133 -10.81 7.18 -1.52
N GLY A 134 -12.13 7.10 -1.65
CA GLY A 134 -13.10 7.45 -0.60
C GLY A 134 -13.70 8.84 -0.74
N HIS A 135 -13.37 9.58 -1.80
CA HIS A 135 -13.97 10.89 -2.04
C HIS A 135 -15.36 10.72 -2.67
N SER A 136 -16.33 11.54 -2.23
CA SER A 136 -17.68 11.55 -2.80
C SER A 136 -17.65 11.85 -4.28
N ILE A 137 -18.45 11.10 -5.04
CA ILE A 137 -18.72 11.39 -6.43
C ILE A 137 -19.99 12.24 -6.44
N SER A 138 -19.88 13.53 -6.75
CA SER A 138 -21.06 14.33 -7.08
C SER A 138 -21.64 13.76 -8.36
N ILE A 139 -22.81 13.12 -8.27
CA ILE A 139 -23.63 12.87 -9.45
C ILE A 139 -24.13 14.25 -9.84
N GLY A 140 -23.54 14.86 -10.85
CA GLY A 140 -24.00 16.15 -11.37
C GLY A 140 -25.49 16.06 -11.62
N GLY A 141 -26.26 17.01 -11.07
CA GLY A 141 -27.66 17.17 -11.39
C GLY A 141 -27.78 17.27 -12.91
N LEU A 142 -28.59 16.40 -13.50
CA LEU A 142 -29.11 16.64 -14.83
C LEU A 142 -30.02 17.88 -14.76
N PRO A 143 -29.94 18.81 -15.72
CA PRO A 143 -30.88 19.91 -15.84
C PRO A 143 -32.31 19.43 -16.08
#